data_AF-A0A5J4TWU2-F1
#
_entry.id   AF-A0A5J4TWU2-F1
#
_cell.length_a   1.000
_cell.length_b   1.000
_cell.length_c   1.000
_cell.angle_alpha   90.00
_cell.angle_beta   90.00
_cell.angle_gamma   90.00
#
_symmetry.space_group_name_H-M   'P 1'
#
loop_
_entity.id
_entity.type
_entity.pdbx_description
1 polymer ?
#
loop_
_entity_poly.entity_id
_entity_poly.type
_entity_poly.pdbx_seq_one_letter_code
_entity_poly.pdbx_strand_id
1 'polypeptide(L)'
;MVFTVARLAELHRAVLLSTSEDEYIIQTMILKSPQRIAEFKICKIPDEKICPLRWFESWLADRQPNIPNKAQELQRISHAERYIQADDLSKAIRAVMQSAGISKTYSVTSIRAGVITK
;
A
#
# COMPACT_ATOMS: atom_id res chain seq x y z
N MET A 1 0.34 -3.16 -3.15
CA MET A 1 -0.25 -4.38 -3.75
C MET A 1 0.70 -5.01 -4.74
N VAL A 2 1.17 -4.26 -5.75
CA VAL A 2 2.05 -4.78 -6.82
C VAL A 2 3.30 -5.47 -6.27
N PHE A 3 3.95 -4.90 -5.26
CA PHE A 3 5.20 -5.41 -4.71
C PHE A 3 5.06 -6.43 -3.57
N THR A 4 3.84 -6.70 -3.11
CA THR A 4 3.62 -7.51 -1.89
C THR A 4 2.64 -8.65 -2.06
N VAL A 5 1.91 -8.69 -3.18
CA VAL A 5 0.76 -9.60 -3.43
C VAL A 5 -0.31 -9.61 -2.32
N ALA A 6 -0.24 -8.69 -1.36
CA ALA A 6 -1.21 -8.55 -0.28
C ALA A 6 -2.53 -7.96 -0.81
N ARG A 7 -3.64 -8.33 -0.18
CA ARG A 7 -4.94 -7.74 -0.46
C ARG A 7 -4.99 -6.30 0.04
N LEU A 8 -5.91 -5.52 -0.54
CA LEU A 8 -6.11 -4.13 -0.13
C LEU A 8 -6.40 -4.00 1.38
N ALA A 9 -7.27 -4.86 1.91
CA ALA A 9 -7.61 -4.86 3.33
C ALA A 9 -6.43 -5.23 4.24
N GLU A 10 -5.50 -6.07 3.77
CA GLU A 10 -4.28 -6.38 4.50
C GLU A 10 -3.37 -5.14 4.51
N LEU A 11 -3.15 -4.49 3.36
CA LEU A 11 -2.35 -3.25 3.28
C LEU A 11 -2.96 -2.07 4.04
N HIS A 12 -4.28 -1.99 4.14
CA HIS A 12 -4.98 -0.99 4.95
C HIS A 12 -4.66 -1.10 6.44
N ARG A 13 -4.39 -2.32 6.92
CA ARG A 13 -3.99 -2.60 8.31
C ARG A 13 -2.47 -2.71 8.48
N ALA A 14 -1.69 -2.46 7.44
CA ALA A 14 -0.26 -2.63 7.53
C ALA A 14 0.38 -1.56 8.42
N VAL A 15 1.45 -1.96 9.10
CA VAL A 15 2.36 -1.10 9.85
C VAL A 15 3.71 -1.10 9.15
N LEU A 16 4.44 0.02 9.25
CA LEU A 16 5.84 0.06 8.81
C LEU A 16 6.71 -0.34 10.01
N LEU A 17 7.48 -1.43 9.86
CA LEU A 17 8.36 -1.91 10.92
C LEU A 17 9.74 -1.28 10.85
N SER A 18 10.31 -1.22 9.65
CA SER A 18 11.64 -0.67 9.42
C SER A 18 11.77 -0.08 8.03
N THR A 19 12.69 0.87 7.93
CA THR A 19 13.09 1.55 6.70
C THR A 19 14.61 1.60 6.63
N SER A 20 15.19 1.22 5.50
CA SER A 20 16.59 1.45 5.15
C SER A 20 16.68 2.05 3.74
N GLU A 21 17.90 2.37 3.28
CA GLU A 21 18.10 2.91 1.93
C GLU A 21 17.65 1.93 0.82
N ASP A 22 17.73 0.63 1.07
CA ASP A 22 17.49 -0.41 0.06
C ASP A 22 16.22 -1.22 0.28
N GLU A 23 15.65 -1.23 1.49
CA GLU A 23 14.45 -2.01 1.78
C GLU A 23 13.56 -1.45 2.87
N TYR A 24 12.25 -1.56 2.67
CA TYR A 24 11.23 -1.31 3.68
C TYR A 24 10.53 -2.61 4.07
N ILE A 25 10.27 -2.77 5.36
CA ILE A 25 9.51 -3.92 5.88
C ILE A 25 8.17 -3.42 6.40
N ILE A 26 7.10 -3.94 5.80
CA ILE A 26 5.75 -3.74 6.32
C ILE A 26 5.23 -5.04 6.92
N GLN A 27 4.46 -4.93 7.98
CA GLN A 27 3.81 -6.06 8.63
C GLN A 27 2.30 -5.85 8.61
N THR A 28 1.55 -6.93 8.41
CA THR A 28 0.08 -6.91 8.47
C THR A 28 -0.45 -8.22 9.03
N MET A 29 -1.66 -8.15 9.59
CA MET A 29 -2.42 -9.32 9.97
C MET A 29 -3.30 -9.82 8.82
N ILE A 30 -3.08 -11.07 8.42
CA ILE A 30 -3.96 -11.80 7.51
C ILE A 30 -5.06 -12.42 8.36
N LEU A 31 -6.28 -11.89 8.23
CA LEU A 31 -7.44 -12.34 8.99
C LEU A 31 -8.15 -13.55 8.38
N LYS A 32 -7.83 -13.92 7.14
CA LYS A 32 -8.39 -15.13 6.51
C LYS A 32 -7.79 -16.36 7.19
N SER A 33 -8.64 -17.28 7.66
CA SER A 33 -8.22 -18.48 8.41
C SER A 33 -7.22 -19.36 7.64
N PRO A 34 -6.14 -19.85 8.30
CA PRO A 34 -5.75 -19.51 9.67
C PRO A 34 -5.18 -18.08 9.74
N GLN A 35 -5.55 -17.37 10.82
CA GLN A 35 -5.05 -16.01 11.05
C GLN A 35 -3.55 -16.06 11.29
N ARG A 36 -2.82 -15.14 10.66
CA ARG A 36 -1.36 -15.05 10.82
C ARG A 36 -0.85 -13.64 10.60
N ILE A 37 0.29 -13.35 11.19
CA ILE A 37 1.08 -12.17 10.87
C ILE A 37 1.88 -12.49 9.59
N ALA A 38 1.91 -11.53 8.67
CA ALA A 38 2.73 -11.60 7.46
C ALA A 38 3.58 -10.34 7.36
N GLU A 39 4.84 -10.54 7.01
CA GLU A 39 5.79 -9.48 6.73
C GLU A 39 6.10 -9.46 5.24
N PHE A 40 6.14 -8.26 4.68
CA PHE A 40 6.49 -8.04 3.29
C PHE A 40 7.69 -7.12 3.24
N LYS A 41 8.76 -7.63 2.64
CA LYS A 41 9.93 -6.86 2.28
C LYS A 41 9.70 -6.23 0.91
N ILE A 42 9.82 -4.91 0.84
CA ILE A 42 9.75 -4.13 -0.39
C ILE A 42 11.16 -3.62 -0.66
N CYS A 43 11.77 -4.09 -1.74
CA CYS A 43 13.14 -3.71 -2.10
C CYS A 43 13.15 -2.54 -3.08
N LYS A 44 14.24 -1.77 -3.05
CA LYS A 44 14.62 -0.83 -4.11
C LYS A 44 14.70 -1.56 -5.44
N ILE A 45 14.27 -0.91 -6.50
CA ILE A 45 14.46 -1.40 -7.87
C ILE A 45 15.22 -0.34 -8.69
N PRO A 46 16.02 -0.75 -9.69
CA PRO A 46 16.87 0.19 -10.43
C PRO A 46 16.10 1.23 -11.24
N ASP A 47 14.89 0.89 -11.70
CA ASP A 47 14.06 1.85 -12.42
C ASP A 47 13.39 2.81 -11.44
N GLU A 48 14.04 3.95 -11.28
CA GLU A 48 13.60 5.08 -10.47
C GLU A 48 12.16 5.52 -10.74
N LYS A 49 11.65 5.37 -11.98
CA LYS A 49 10.29 5.80 -12.32
C LYS A 49 9.22 4.96 -11.64
N ILE A 50 9.53 3.69 -11.35
CA ILE A 50 8.61 2.73 -10.74
C ILE A 50 9.07 2.27 -9.35
N CYS A 51 10.12 2.90 -8.81
CA CYS A 51 10.72 2.48 -7.55
C CYS A 51 9.77 2.71 -6.36
N PRO A 52 9.36 1.64 -5.65
CA PRO A 52 8.41 1.78 -4.55
C PRO A 52 8.99 2.55 -3.37
N LEU A 53 10.30 2.46 -3.13
CA LEU A 53 10.96 3.21 -2.07
C LEU A 53 10.92 4.70 -2.36
N ARG A 54 11.29 5.12 -3.57
CA ARG A 54 11.20 6.53 -3.97
C ARG A 54 9.79 7.10 -3.85
N TRP A 55 8.79 6.36 -4.31
CA TRP A 55 7.39 6.78 -4.19
C TRP A 55 6.96 6.90 -2.72
N PHE A 56 7.40 5.96 -1.87
CA PHE A 56 7.07 5.98 -0.46
C PHE A 56 7.82 7.08 0.31
N GLU A 57 9.07 7.37 -0.04
CA GLU A 57 9.83 8.51 0.51
C GLU A 57 9.17 9.83 0.16
N SER A 58 8.78 10.01 -1.11
CA SER A 58 8.05 11.21 -1.55
C SER A 58 6.75 11.36 -0.78
N TRP A 59 5.99 10.27 -0.64
CA TRP A 59 4.78 10.24 0.18
C TRP A 59 5.04 10.58 1.65
N LEU A 60 6.07 10.01 2.27
CA LEU A 60 6.44 10.30 3.66
C LEU A 60 6.83 11.77 3.86
N ALA A 61 7.53 12.37 2.90
CA ALA A 61 7.91 13.78 2.95
C ALA A 61 6.70 14.72 2.91
N ASP A 62 5.63 14.32 2.22
CA ASP A 62 4.38 15.08 2.15
C ASP A 62 3.50 14.91 3.41
N ARG A 63 3.77 13.90 4.26
CA ARG A 63 2.99 13.68 5.50
C ARG A 63 3.34 14.71 6.57
N GLN A 64 2.32 15.12 7.33
CA GLN A 64 2.54 15.91 8.54
C GLN A 64 3.42 15.14 9.53
N PRO A 65 4.31 15.84 10.26
CA PRO A 65 5.19 15.22 11.22
C PRO A 65 4.41 14.54 12.36
N ASN A 66 5.04 13.56 12.99
CA ASN A 66 4.52 12.83 14.15
C ASN A 66 3.23 12.01 13.89
N ILE A 67 2.80 11.79 12.64
CA ILE A 67 1.79 10.77 12.35
C ILE A 67 2.44 9.37 12.49
N PRO A 68 1.92 8.49 13.36
CA PRO A 68 2.53 7.18 13.57
C PRO A 68 2.49 6.31 12.31
N ASN A 69 3.48 5.44 12.14
CA ASN A 69 3.47 4.41 11.10
C ASN A 69 2.70 3.15 11.53
N LYS A 70 1.51 3.35 12.12
CA LYS A 70 0.65 2.29 12.64
C LYS A 70 -0.46 1.94 11.65
N ALA A 71 -1.21 0.88 11.97
CA ALA A 71 -2.31 0.40 11.15
C ALA A 71 -3.32 1.53 10.94
N GLN A 72 -3.83 1.67 9.72
CA GLN A 72 -4.78 2.72 9.31
C GLN A 72 -4.23 4.16 9.31
N GLU A 73 -3.13 4.43 10.02
CA GLU A 73 -2.43 5.74 10.03
C GLU A 73 -1.42 5.89 8.90
N LEU A 74 -0.87 4.77 8.41
CA LEU A 74 0.17 4.78 7.37
C LEU A 74 -0.27 5.50 6.08
N GLN A 75 -1.57 5.50 5.81
CA GLN A 75 -2.18 6.11 4.62
C GLN A 75 -2.65 7.55 4.84
N ARG A 76 -2.46 8.11 6.04
CA ARG A 76 -2.92 9.44 6.40
C ARG A 76 -1.85 10.49 6.12
N ILE A 77 -2.24 11.60 5.51
CA ILE A 77 -1.32 12.71 5.19
C ILE A 77 -1.33 13.74 6.30
N SER A 78 -2.50 14.03 6.89
CA SER A 78 -2.63 15.08 7.90
C SER A 78 -3.45 14.67 9.12
N HIS A 79 -3.23 15.35 10.25
CA HIS A 79 -4.02 15.15 11.47
C HIS A 79 -5.49 15.57 11.31
N ALA A 80 -5.80 16.46 10.35
CA ALA A 80 -7.16 16.90 10.07
C ALA A 80 -7.98 15.87 9.25
N GLU A 81 -7.30 14.99 8.52
CA GLU A 81 -7.96 13.92 7.76
C GLU A 81 -8.53 12.85 8.68
N ARG A 82 -9.74 12.40 8.35
CA ARG A 82 -10.34 11.21 8.96
C ARG A 82 -9.59 9.97 8.49
N TYR A 83 -9.62 8.92 9.32
CA TYR A 83 -9.14 7.60 8.93
C TYR A 83 -9.83 7.14 7.64
N ILE A 84 -9.03 6.91 6.61
CA ILE A 84 -9.47 6.36 5.34
C ILE A 84 -10.07 4.98 5.62
N GLN A 85 -11.32 4.74 5.22
CA GLN A 85 -11.89 3.40 5.27
C GLN A 85 -11.38 2.57 4.08
N ALA A 86 -11.39 1.25 4.22
CA ALA A 86 -10.95 0.36 3.15
C ALA A 86 -11.75 0.57 1.83
N ASP A 87 -13.03 0.96 1.93
CA ASP A 87 -13.87 1.28 0.77
C ASP A 87 -13.47 2.61 0.10
N ASP A 88 -13.11 3.63 0.87
CA ASP A 88 -12.63 4.91 0.33
C ASP A 88 -11.31 4.72 -0.42
N LEU A 89 -10.40 3.91 0.15
CA LEU A 89 -9.16 3.52 -0.52
C LEU A 89 -9.44 2.75 -1.82
N SER A 90 -10.40 1.82 -1.80
CA SER A 90 -10.82 1.07 -2.98
C SER A 90 -11.35 1.98 -4.08
N LYS A 91 -12.17 2.98 -3.73
CA LYS A 91 -12.70 4.00 -4.64
C LYS A 91 -11.58 4.86 -5.24
N ALA A 92 -10.64 5.33 -4.40
CA ALA A 92 -9.50 6.13 -4.85
C ALA A 92 -8.63 5.37 -5.86
N ILE A 93 -8.28 4.11 -5.56
CA ILE A 93 -7.53 3.26 -6.50
C ILE A 93 -8.32 3.05 -7.80
N ARG A 94 -9.65 2.83 -7.71
CA ARG A 94 -10.49 2.65 -8.90
C ARG A 94 -10.51 3.92 -9.77
N ALA A 95 -10.53 5.11 -9.18
CA ALA A 95 -10.45 6.37 -9.89
C ALA A 95 -9.10 6.49 -10.64
N VAL A 96 -7.98 6.18 -9.98
CA VAL A 96 -6.65 6.18 -10.62
C VAL A 96 -6.60 5.18 -11.78
N MET A 97 -7.11 3.97 -11.59
CA MET A 97 -7.18 2.95 -12.66
C MET A 97 -7.94 3.47 -13.89
N GLN A 98 -9.11 4.10 -13.67
CA GLN A 98 -9.93 4.65 -14.75
C GLN A 98 -9.24 5.82 -15.46
N SER A 99 -8.60 6.73 -14.71
CA SER A 99 -7.82 7.82 -15.29
C SER A 99 -6.63 7.33 -16.12
N ALA A 100 -6.06 6.18 -15.76
CA ALA A 100 -5.01 5.51 -16.54
C ALA A 100 -5.56 4.72 -17.75
N GLY A 101 -6.86 4.80 -18.04
CA GLY A 101 -7.51 4.12 -19.17
C GLY A 101 -7.80 2.63 -18.94
N ILE A 102 -7.67 2.13 -17.71
CA ILE A 102 -7.99 0.74 -17.39
C ILE A 102 -9.51 0.56 -17.40
N SER A 103 -9.98 -0.45 -18.15
CA SER A 103 -11.40 -0.77 -18.25
C SER A 103 -12.04 -0.95 -16.87
N LYS A 104 -13.27 -0.44 -16.71
CA LYS A 104 -14.09 -0.56 -15.49
C LYS A 104 -14.42 -2.02 -15.12
N THR A 105 -14.22 -2.95 -16.05
CA THR A 105 -14.37 -4.40 -15.82
C THR A 105 -13.29 -4.96 -14.88
N TYR A 106 -12.14 -4.29 -14.79
CA TYR A 106 -11.08 -4.66 -13.84
C TYR A 106 -11.35 -4.03 -12.47
N SER A 107 -11.28 -4.86 -11.44
CA SER A 107 -11.40 -4.44 -10.05
C SER A 107 -10.01 -4.17 -9.44
N VAL A 108 -9.99 -3.58 -8.24
CA VAL A 108 -8.73 -3.44 -7.46
C VAL A 108 -8.06 -4.80 -7.23
N THR A 109 -8.85 -5.88 -7.09
CA THR A 109 -8.30 -7.24 -6.95
C THR A 109 -7.59 -7.74 -8.21
N SER A 110 -7.92 -7.21 -9.40
CA SER A 110 -7.22 -7.53 -10.65
C SER A 110 -5.75 -7.11 -10.62
N ILE A 111 -5.39 -6.03 -9.89
CA ILE A 111 -3.99 -5.62 -9.70
C ILE A 111 -3.19 -6.77 -9.06
N ARG A 112 -3.73 -7.36 -7.99
CA ARG A 112 -3.11 -8.50 -7.31
C ARG A 112 -3.09 -9.74 -8.22
N ALA A 113 -4.18 -10.01 -8.93
CA ALA A 113 -4.25 -11.16 -9.83
C ALA A 113 -3.15 -11.11 -10.90
N GLY A 114 -2.96 -9.95 -11.55
CA GLY A 114 -1.95 -9.77 -12.60
C GLY A 114 -0.51 -9.95 -12.13
N VAL A 115 -0.24 -9.75 -10.84
CA VAL A 115 1.09 -9.99 -10.24
C VAL A 115 1.31 -11.48 -9.96
N ILE A 116 0.26 -12.19 -9.53
CA ILE A 116 0.35 -13.64 -9.23
C ILE A 116 0.51 -14.46 -10.51
N THR A 117 -0.06 -14.01 -11.63
CA THR A 117 -0.06 -14.73 -12.90
C THR A 117 1.20 -14.52 -13.75
N LYS A 118 2.22 -13.81 -13.23
CA LYS A 118 3.50 -13.61 -13.92
C LYS A 118 4.50 -14.70 -13.59
#